data_AF-A0A7X9FAP2-F1
#
_entry.id   AF-A0A7X9FAP2-F1
#
_cell.length_a   1.000
_cell.length_b   1.000
_cell.length_c   1.000
_cell.angle_alpha   90.00
_cell.angle_beta   90.00
_cell.angle_gamma   90.00
#
_symmetry.space_group_name_H-M   'P 1'
#
loop_
_entity.id
_entity.type
_entity.pdbx_description
1 polymer ?
#
loop_
_entity_poly.entity_id
_entity_poly.type
_entity_poly.pdbx_seq_one_letter_code
_entity_poly.pdbx_strand_id
1 'polypeptide(L)'
;MNGKVTKIALLLLCSIFISAAWGDGSNGKKPIYLNTAYSFRERAADLVSRMTPEEKQSQLGNTMPAIPRLGVNKYDVWGEALHGVMGRNNNSGKTATSFPNSVAVGSTWDPDLIKKETSVIADEARGFNHDLIFTLTYWSPVVEPTRDPRWGRTAETFGEDPFLVSQIGGGFVRGLMGDDPLYLKAVPCGKHYLANNTEFNRHNGSADMDDRDMREYYLAPYKALIEKDRLPAIMTAYSAINGVPVSASRFLVDTIARRTYGLDGYVTGDCGAISD
;
A
#
# COMPACT_ATOMS: atom_id res chain seq x y z
N MET A 1 -26.34 -30.18 -82.52
CA MET A 1 -26.92 -31.25 -81.70
C MET A 1 -25.84 -31.77 -80.77
N ASN A 2 -26.15 -31.78 -79.47
CA ASN A 2 -25.25 -32.05 -78.35
C ASN A 2 -24.59 -33.43 -78.38
N GLY A 3 -23.36 -33.53 -77.87
CA GLY A 3 -22.91 -34.76 -77.21
C GLY A 3 -21.39 -34.98 -77.13
N LYS A 4 -20.96 -35.45 -75.94
CA LYS A 4 -19.67 -36.07 -75.53
C LYS A 4 -18.64 -35.07 -75.01
N VAL A 5 -18.54 -34.80 -73.70
CA VAL A 5 -18.07 -35.64 -72.57
C VAL A 5 -16.65 -36.20 -72.79
N THR A 6 -15.68 -35.58 -72.10
CA THR A 6 -14.47 -36.26 -71.63
C THR A 6 -14.04 -35.63 -70.30
N LYS A 7 -14.02 -36.46 -69.25
CA LYS A 7 -13.50 -36.18 -67.89
C LYS A 7 -11.99 -36.46 -67.84
N ILE A 8 -11.38 -36.13 -66.68
CA ILE A 8 -10.12 -36.64 -66.06
C ILE A 8 -8.94 -35.66 -66.28
N ALA A 9 -8.18 -35.19 -65.28
CA ALA A 9 -8.16 -35.34 -63.83
C ALA A 9 -7.41 -34.14 -63.21
N LEU A 10 -7.86 -33.66 -62.05
CA LEU A 10 -7.10 -32.73 -61.21
C LEU A 10 -6.66 -33.49 -59.95
N LEU A 11 -5.35 -33.76 -59.84
CA LEU A 11 -4.72 -34.37 -58.67
C LEU A 11 -4.70 -33.35 -57.52
N LEU A 12 -5.50 -33.61 -56.48
CA LEU A 12 -5.44 -32.92 -55.19
C LEU A 12 -4.39 -33.62 -54.31
N LEU A 13 -3.22 -33.01 -54.15
CA LEU A 13 -2.23 -33.38 -53.14
C LEU A 13 -2.71 -32.89 -51.77
N CYS A 14 -3.25 -33.79 -50.96
CA CYS A 14 -3.47 -33.56 -49.52
C CYS A 14 -2.14 -33.75 -48.78
N SER A 15 -1.47 -32.65 -48.46
CA SER A 15 -0.35 -32.63 -47.53
C SER A 15 -0.89 -32.58 -46.10
N ILE A 16 -0.91 -33.73 -45.42
CA ILE A 16 -1.22 -33.81 -43.98
C ILE A 16 0.02 -33.30 -43.24
N PHE A 17 -0.04 -32.07 -42.73
CA PHE A 17 0.91 -31.59 -41.71
C PHE A 17 0.53 -32.22 -40.37
N ILE A 18 1.25 -33.28 -39.97
CA ILE A 18 1.24 -33.77 -38.59
C ILE A 18 2.11 -32.80 -37.78
N SER A 19 1.48 -31.82 -37.14
CA SER A 19 2.12 -31.09 -36.05
C SER A 19 2.23 -32.04 -34.86
N ALA A 20 3.43 -32.61 -34.69
CA ALA A 20 3.81 -33.23 -33.42
C ALA A 20 3.76 -32.14 -32.35
N ALA A 21 2.73 -32.16 -31.52
CA ALA A 21 2.70 -31.41 -30.28
C ALA A 21 3.79 -31.99 -29.39
N TRP A 22 4.95 -31.34 -29.37
CA TRP A 22 5.92 -31.53 -28.30
C TRP A 22 5.25 -30.96 -27.06
N GLY A 23 4.63 -31.83 -26.27
CA GLY A 23 4.26 -31.51 -24.90
C GLY A 23 5.53 -31.12 -24.18
N ASP A 24 5.63 -29.85 -23.79
CA ASP A 24 6.68 -29.38 -22.90
C ASP A 24 6.61 -30.21 -21.62
N GLY A 25 7.59 -31.11 -21.48
CA GLY A 25 7.78 -32.00 -20.34
C GLY A 25 8.36 -31.29 -19.12
N SER A 26 8.05 -30.01 -18.90
CA SER A 26 8.35 -29.34 -17.64
C SER A 26 7.25 -29.62 -16.61
N ASN A 27 7.23 -30.85 -16.10
CA ASN A 27 6.45 -31.22 -14.92
C ASN A 27 7.08 -30.63 -13.62
N GLY A 28 7.58 -29.40 -13.71
CA GLY A 28 8.09 -28.63 -12.59
C GLY A 28 6.90 -28.14 -11.78
N LYS A 29 6.78 -28.58 -10.53
CA LYS A 29 5.75 -28.09 -9.61
C LYS A 29 5.78 -26.55 -9.62
N LYS A 30 4.63 -25.94 -9.93
CA LYS A 30 4.44 -24.48 -9.89
C LYS A 30 4.97 -23.93 -8.55
N PRO A 31 5.89 -22.95 -8.55
CA PRO A 31 6.40 -22.34 -7.32
C PRO A 31 5.27 -21.86 -6.39
N ILE A 32 5.46 -21.94 -5.08
CA ILE A 32 4.44 -21.58 -4.08
C ILE A 32 3.99 -20.13 -4.30
N TYR A 33 4.91 -19.19 -4.54
CA TYR A 33 4.56 -17.78 -4.73
C TYR A 33 3.56 -17.50 -5.87
N LEU A 34 3.53 -18.37 -6.88
CA LEU A 34 2.60 -18.31 -8.00
C LEU A 34 1.31 -19.12 -7.76
N ASN A 35 1.25 -19.95 -6.73
CA ASN A 35 0.12 -20.81 -6.42
C ASN A 35 -0.83 -20.13 -5.42
N THR A 36 -2.01 -19.73 -5.91
CA THR A 36 -3.05 -19.04 -5.13
C THR A 36 -3.77 -19.91 -4.10
N ALA A 37 -3.48 -21.21 -4.04
CA ALA A 37 -3.99 -22.09 -2.99
C ALA A 37 -3.27 -21.89 -1.64
N TYR A 38 -2.08 -21.27 -1.64
CA TYR A 38 -1.32 -20.94 -0.43
C TYR A 38 -1.63 -19.53 0.06
N SER A 39 -1.43 -19.29 1.35
CA SER A 39 -1.64 -17.97 1.96
C SER A 39 -0.70 -16.91 1.37
N PHE A 40 -1.09 -15.63 1.45
CA PHE A 40 -0.21 -14.53 1.01
C PHE A 40 1.15 -14.55 1.72
N ARG A 41 1.20 -14.93 3.01
CA ARG A 41 2.44 -15.01 3.79
C ARG A 41 3.37 -16.12 3.28
N GLU A 42 2.84 -17.31 3.01
CA GLU A 42 3.63 -18.42 2.45
C GLU A 42 4.15 -18.07 1.05
N ARG A 43 3.30 -17.45 0.24
CA ARG A 43 3.66 -16.99 -1.11
C ARG A 43 4.77 -15.94 -1.07
N ALA A 44 4.67 -14.94 -0.18
CA ALA A 44 5.68 -13.92 0.00
C ALA A 44 7.00 -14.50 0.53
N ALA A 45 6.94 -15.40 1.52
CA ALA A 45 8.12 -16.08 2.06
C ALA A 45 8.84 -16.92 1.01
N ASP A 46 8.10 -17.70 0.21
CA ASP A 46 8.68 -18.47 -0.90
C ASP A 46 9.33 -17.55 -1.95
N LEU A 47 8.68 -16.45 -2.34
CA LEU A 47 9.27 -15.47 -3.27
C LEU A 47 10.59 -14.90 -2.74
N VAL A 48 10.60 -14.41 -1.50
CA VAL A 48 11.80 -13.83 -0.88
C VAL A 48 12.90 -14.88 -0.71
N SER A 49 12.55 -16.12 -0.41
CA SER A 49 13.54 -17.21 -0.28
C SER A 49 14.29 -17.50 -1.58
N ARG A 50 13.68 -17.18 -2.74
CA ARG A 50 14.24 -17.38 -4.08
C ARG A 50 15.09 -16.21 -4.58
N MET A 51 15.08 -15.09 -3.86
CA MET A 51 15.89 -13.92 -4.17
C MET A 51 17.34 -14.09 -3.72
N THR A 52 18.30 -13.61 -4.52
CA THR A 52 19.68 -13.41 -4.06
C THR A 52 19.74 -12.31 -2.99
N PRO A 53 20.84 -12.21 -2.21
CA PRO A 53 21.02 -11.08 -1.29
C PRO A 53 20.91 -9.71 -1.96
N GLU A 54 21.42 -9.55 -3.18
CA GLU A 54 21.38 -8.32 -3.96
C GLU A 54 19.96 -8.01 -4.42
N GLU A 55 19.23 -9.03 -4.89
CA GLU A 55 17.81 -8.92 -5.21
C GLU A 55 17.03 -8.46 -3.97
N LYS A 56 17.25 -9.07 -2.79
CA LYS A 56 16.61 -8.65 -1.53
C LYS A 56 16.92 -7.21 -1.15
N GLN A 57 18.20 -6.84 -1.19
CA GLN A 57 18.65 -5.48 -0.88
C GLN A 57 17.97 -4.45 -1.79
N SER A 58 17.83 -4.76 -3.08
CA SER A 58 17.18 -3.87 -4.05
C SER A 58 15.70 -3.59 -3.74
N GLN A 59 15.04 -4.45 -2.97
CA GLN A 59 13.62 -4.32 -2.62
C GLN A 59 13.38 -3.60 -1.28
N LEU A 60 14.42 -3.07 -0.62
CA LEU A 60 14.28 -2.39 0.69
C LEU A 60 13.98 -0.88 0.57
N GLY A 61 14.09 -0.30 -0.63
CA GLY A 61 13.75 1.10 -0.89
C GLY A 61 12.28 1.30 -1.28
N ASN A 62 11.86 2.56 -1.45
CA ASN A 62 10.49 2.83 -1.89
C ASN A 62 10.25 2.45 -3.37
N THR A 63 11.24 2.66 -4.22
CA THR A 63 11.20 2.30 -5.65
C THR A 63 11.92 0.97 -5.84
N MET A 64 11.15 -0.10 -5.94
CA MET A 64 11.63 -1.46 -6.04
C MET A 64 11.79 -1.86 -7.52
N PRO A 65 13.00 -2.24 -7.97
CA PRO A 65 13.22 -2.65 -9.35
C PRO A 65 12.55 -4.00 -9.64
N ALA A 66 12.27 -4.24 -10.92
CA ALA A 66 11.79 -5.55 -11.36
C ALA A 66 12.84 -6.64 -11.11
N ILE A 67 12.39 -7.88 -10.89
CA ILE A 67 13.25 -9.07 -10.85
C ILE A 67 12.76 -10.02 -11.97
N PRO A 68 13.24 -9.83 -13.22
CA PRO A 68 12.71 -10.55 -14.38
C PRO A 68 12.80 -12.07 -14.25
N ARG A 69 13.87 -12.59 -13.65
CA ARG A 69 14.07 -14.03 -13.43
C ARG A 69 12.97 -14.67 -12.58
N LEU A 70 12.35 -13.90 -11.68
CA LEU A 70 11.25 -14.33 -10.81
C LEU A 70 9.87 -13.88 -11.33
N GLY A 71 9.82 -13.14 -12.43
CA GLY A 71 8.58 -12.55 -12.95
C GLY A 71 7.99 -11.46 -12.04
N VAL A 72 8.83 -10.77 -11.26
CA VAL A 72 8.40 -9.67 -10.38
C VAL A 72 8.52 -8.36 -11.16
N ASN A 73 7.40 -7.62 -11.24
CA ASN A 73 7.37 -6.29 -11.84
C ASN A 73 8.04 -5.26 -10.93
N LYS A 74 8.48 -4.14 -11.51
CA LYS A 74 8.83 -2.96 -10.72
C LYS A 74 7.63 -2.53 -9.88
N TYR A 75 7.87 -2.00 -8.68
CA TYR A 75 6.83 -1.54 -7.78
C TYR A 75 7.31 -0.30 -7.00
N ASP A 76 6.44 0.68 -6.80
CA ASP A 76 6.73 1.83 -5.93
C ASP A 76 5.74 1.85 -4.76
N VAL A 77 6.24 1.78 -3.53
CA VAL A 77 5.40 1.87 -2.32
C VAL A 77 5.03 3.31 -1.97
N TRP A 78 5.67 4.32 -2.57
CA TRP A 78 5.41 5.73 -2.31
C TRP A 78 4.26 6.24 -3.18
N GLY A 79 3.04 5.83 -2.83
CA GLY A 79 1.81 6.48 -3.26
C GLY A 79 1.29 7.46 -2.22
N GLU A 80 0.55 8.49 -2.64
CA GLU A 80 -0.15 9.44 -1.77
C GLU A 80 -1.61 9.54 -2.20
N ALA A 81 -2.53 9.51 -1.23
CA ALA A 81 -3.97 9.50 -1.50
C ALA A 81 -4.78 10.19 -0.40
N LEU A 82 -4.24 11.24 0.22
CA LEU A 82 -4.81 11.83 1.44
C LEU A 82 -6.22 12.40 1.26
N HIS A 83 -6.51 12.98 0.10
CA HIS A 83 -7.84 13.49 -0.27
C HIS A 83 -8.08 13.37 -1.80
N GLY A 84 -7.58 12.28 -2.38
CA GLY A 84 -7.50 12.05 -3.82
C GLY A 84 -6.15 11.46 -4.22
N VAL A 85 -6.09 10.67 -5.27
CA VAL A 85 -4.82 10.05 -5.71
C VAL A 85 -3.87 11.10 -6.28
N MET A 86 -2.70 11.25 -5.66
CA MET A 86 -1.68 12.20 -6.13
C MET A 86 -0.88 11.61 -7.28
N GLY A 87 -0.85 12.31 -8.42
CA GLY A 87 -0.24 11.89 -9.68
C GLY A 87 1.29 11.86 -9.72
N ARG A 88 1.99 11.55 -8.63
CA ARG A 88 3.46 11.38 -8.64
C ARG A 88 3.92 10.25 -9.58
N ASN A 89 3.03 9.29 -9.80
CA ASN A 89 3.36 7.96 -10.30
C ASN A 89 2.86 7.70 -11.74
N ASN A 90 2.76 8.75 -12.56
CA ASN A 90 2.20 8.70 -13.92
C ASN A 90 0.73 8.23 -13.91
N ASN A 91 -0.18 9.19 -13.76
CA ASN A 91 -1.63 8.98 -13.90
C ASN A 91 -2.06 8.68 -15.36
N SER A 92 -1.14 8.39 -16.27
CA SER A 92 -1.40 8.18 -17.70
C SER A 92 -2.13 9.36 -18.35
N GLY A 93 -1.88 10.59 -17.87
CA GLY A 93 -2.56 11.81 -18.30
C GLY A 93 -3.99 11.96 -17.78
N LYS A 94 -4.45 11.10 -16.86
CA LYS A 94 -5.79 11.15 -16.27
C LYS A 94 -5.80 11.96 -14.98
N THR A 95 -6.85 12.72 -14.70
CA THR A 95 -7.00 13.43 -13.43
C THR A 95 -7.72 12.56 -12.40
N ALA A 96 -7.36 12.71 -11.13
CA ALA A 96 -8.06 12.13 -9.99
C ALA A 96 -9.06 13.15 -9.43
N THR A 97 -10.08 12.66 -8.73
CA THR A 97 -10.96 13.55 -7.95
C THR A 97 -10.19 14.15 -6.78
N SER A 98 -10.32 15.46 -6.58
CA SER A 98 -9.75 16.17 -5.43
C SER A 98 -10.86 16.47 -4.43
N PHE A 99 -10.87 15.73 -3.33
CA PHE A 99 -11.80 15.92 -2.22
C PHE A 99 -11.35 17.07 -1.30
N PRO A 100 -12.21 17.52 -0.36
CA PRO A 100 -11.81 18.46 0.68
C PRO A 100 -10.59 17.95 1.48
N ASN A 101 -9.79 18.85 2.02
CA ASN A 101 -8.65 18.45 2.86
C ASN A 101 -9.12 17.72 4.13
N SER A 102 -8.20 16.99 4.76
CA SER A 102 -8.54 16.10 5.86
C SER A 102 -9.14 16.81 7.08
N VAL A 103 -8.78 18.06 7.34
CA VAL A 103 -9.41 18.83 8.44
C VAL A 103 -10.88 19.16 8.14
N ALA A 104 -11.21 19.45 6.88
CA ALA A 104 -12.60 19.66 6.47
C ALA A 104 -13.40 18.37 6.56
N VAL A 105 -12.83 17.23 6.14
CA VAL A 105 -13.53 15.94 6.24
C VAL A 105 -13.66 15.47 7.70
N GLY A 106 -12.69 15.79 8.56
CA GLY A 106 -12.80 15.56 10.02
C GLY A 106 -13.96 16.32 10.66
N SER A 107 -14.30 17.51 10.13
CA SER A 107 -15.43 18.32 10.61
C SER A 107 -16.81 17.72 10.28
N THR A 108 -16.87 16.64 9.49
CA THR A 108 -18.14 15.96 9.16
C THR A 108 -18.66 15.09 10.30
N TRP A 109 -17.78 14.59 11.18
CA TRP A 109 -18.11 13.59 12.20
C TRP A 109 -18.80 12.33 11.61
N ASP A 110 -18.54 12.01 10.34
CA ASP A 110 -19.20 10.93 9.62
C ASP A 110 -18.17 9.93 9.04
N PRO A 111 -17.77 8.90 9.82
CA PRO A 111 -16.85 7.86 9.35
C PRO A 111 -17.35 7.10 8.11
N ASP A 112 -18.66 6.99 7.91
CA ASP A 112 -19.23 6.27 6.77
C ASP A 112 -19.16 7.11 5.50
N LEU A 113 -19.28 8.45 5.62
CA LEU A 113 -18.97 9.37 4.52
C LEU A 113 -17.50 9.24 4.11
N ILE A 114 -16.57 9.14 5.06
CA ILE A 114 -15.14 9.01 4.74
C ILE A 114 -14.83 7.65 4.13
N LYS A 115 -15.52 6.58 4.55
CA LYS A 115 -15.46 5.28 3.88
C LYS A 115 -15.88 5.39 2.41
N LYS A 116 -16.96 6.13 2.11
CA LYS A 116 -17.43 6.35 0.73
C LYS A 116 -16.41 7.13 -0.10
N GLU A 117 -15.92 8.24 0.45
CA GLU A 117 -14.88 9.07 -0.20
C GLU A 117 -13.65 8.23 -0.57
N THR A 118 -13.11 7.52 0.41
CA THR A 118 -11.88 6.72 0.21
C THR A 118 -12.08 5.47 -0.63
N SER A 119 -13.30 4.93 -0.70
CA SER A 119 -13.65 3.89 -1.67
C SER A 119 -13.56 4.41 -3.11
N VAL A 120 -13.97 5.65 -3.38
CA VAL A 120 -13.82 6.29 -4.70
C VAL A 120 -12.34 6.50 -5.01
N ILE A 121 -11.56 7.00 -4.06
CA ILE A 121 -10.10 7.13 -4.19
C ILE A 121 -9.46 5.78 -4.54
N ALA A 122 -9.90 4.69 -3.90
CA ALA A 122 -9.42 3.33 -4.19
C ALA A 122 -9.83 2.83 -5.58
N ASP A 123 -11.01 3.19 -6.08
CA ASP A 123 -11.43 2.89 -7.46
C ASP A 123 -10.54 3.61 -8.48
N GLU A 124 -10.28 4.90 -8.27
CA GLU A 124 -9.38 5.67 -9.13
C GLU A 124 -7.95 5.13 -9.09
N ALA A 125 -7.46 4.76 -7.90
CA ALA A 125 -6.17 4.09 -7.71
C ALA A 125 -6.05 2.82 -8.56
N ARG A 126 -7.08 1.96 -8.53
CA ARG A 126 -7.14 0.75 -9.35
C ARG A 126 -7.21 1.08 -10.85
N GLY A 127 -7.97 2.11 -11.23
CA GLY A 127 -8.07 2.58 -12.61
C GLY A 127 -6.75 3.12 -13.19
N PHE A 128 -5.93 3.79 -12.39
CA PHE A 128 -4.60 4.23 -12.83
C PHE A 128 -3.61 3.07 -12.96
N ASN A 129 -3.79 2.02 -12.16
CA ASN A 129 -2.90 0.87 -12.08
C ASN A 129 -3.21 -0.26 -13.09
N HIS A 130 -4.00 0.03 -14.15
CA HIS A 130 -4.54 -0.96 -15.09
C HIS A 130 -3.51 -1.64 -16.01
N ASP A 131 -2.52 -0.91 -16.54
CA ASP A 131 -1.57 -1.44 -17.54
C ASP A 131 -0.26 -1.97 -16.92
N LEU A 132 0.08 -1.48 -15.72
CA LEU A 132 1.22 -1.90 -14.92
C LEU A 132 0.86 -1.72 -13.46
N ILE A 133 1.26 -2.67 -12.61
CA ILE A 133 1.22 -2.47 -11.16
C ILE A 133 2.35 -1.50 -10.80
N PHE A 134 2.07 -0.21 -10.79
CA PHE A 134 3.01 0.81 -10.37
C PHE A 134 2.96 0.98 -8.85
N THR A 135 1.79 1.30 -8.30
CA THR A 135 1.59 1.43 -6.86
C THR A 135 0.14 1.12 -6.50
N LEU A 136 -0.05 0.46 -5.37
CA LEU A 136 -1.36 0.29 -4.73
C LEU A 136 -1.24 0.51 -3.22
N THR A 137 -0.16 1.17 -2.82
CA THR A 137 0.21 1.46 -1.45
C THR A 137 0.25 2.95 -1.28
N TYR A 138 -0.50 3.46 -0.30
CA TYR A 138 -0.69 4.88 -0.11
C TYR A 138 -0.32 5.25 1.31
N TRP A 139 0.62 6.19 1.43
CA TRP A 139 1.07 6.78 2.68
C TRP A 139 0.06 7.79 3.19
N SER A 140 -1.13 7.28 3.47
CA SER A 140 -2.30 8.01 3.94
C SER A 140 -3.15 7.07 4.81
N PRO A 141 -3.84 7.58 5.84
CA PRO A 141 -4.00 9.00 6.18
C PRO A 141 -2.92 9.52 7.14
N VAL A 142 -2.95 10.82 7.43
CA VAL A 142 -2.23 11.40 8.58
C VAL A 142 -3.10 11.20 9.83
N VAL A 143 -2.56 10.49 10.80
CA VAL A 143 -3.29 9.91 11.95
C VAL A 143 -2.98 10.65 13.26
N GLU A 144 -1.99 11.54 13.27
CA GLU A 144 -1.68 12.34 14.45
C GLU A 144 -2.82 13.34 14.74
N PRO A 145 -3.27 13.46 16.00
CA PRO A 145 -4.14 14.56 16.39
C PRO A 145 -3.38 15.89 16.34
N THR A 146 -4.05 16.95 15.87
CA THR A 146 -3.50 18.31 15.82
C THR A 146 -3.29 18.88 17.22
N ARG A 147 -2.06 18.80 17.72
CA ARG A 147 -1.68 19.31 19.05
C ARG A 147 -1.36 20.80 19.09
N ASP A 148 -0.82 21.35 18.00
CA ASP A 148 -0.43 22.76 17.89
C ASP A 148 -1.10 23.38 16.65
N PRO A 149 -1.92 24.43 16.79
CA PRO A 149 -2.53 25.08 15.63
C PRO A 149 -1.51 25.75 14.70
N ARG A 150 -0.26 25.97 15.15
CA ARG A 150 0.83 26.53 14.35
C ARG A 150 1.52 25.50 13.46
N TRP A 151 1.20 24.21 13.63
CA TRP A 151 1.80 23.15 12.82
C TRP A 151 1.41 23.33 11.35
N GLY A 152 2.39 23.41 10.46
CA GLY A 152 2.16 23.71 9.03
C GLY A 152 1.34 22.66 8.28
N ARG A 153 1.07 21.50 8.89
CA ARG A 153 0.32 20.38 8.30
C ARG A 153 -0.97 20.05 9.05
N THR A 154 -1.49 20.97 9.88
CA THR A 154 -2.80 20.78 10.56
C THR A 154 -3.91 20.39 9.58
N ALA A 155 -3.90 20.95 8.37
CA ALA A 155 -4.86 20.68 7.31
C ALA A 155 -4.90 19.21 6.83
N GLU A 156 -3.84 18.43 7.11
CA GLU A 156 -3.72 17.03 6.70
C GLU A 156 -4.32 16.05 7.72
N THR A 157 -4.70 16.52 8.91
CA THR A 157 -5.25 15.68 9.98
C THR A 157 -6.76 15.80 10.10
N PHE A 158 -7.40 14.92 10.86
CA PHE A 158 -8.84 14.93 11.07
C PHE A 158 -9.31 15.79 12.25
N GLY A 159 -8.40 16.51 12.93
CA GLY A 159 -8.70 17.34 14.10
C GLY A 159 -7.74 17.11 15.27
N GLU A 160 -8.05 17.72 16.42
CA GLU A 160 -7.22 17.64 17.65
C GLU A 160 -7.62 16.51 18.61
N ASP A 161 -8.83 15.97 18.48
CA ASP A 161 -9.36 14.96 19.39
C ASP A 161 -8.96 13.53 18.95
N PRO A 162 -8.24 12.76 19.79
CA PRO A 162 -7.83 11.39 19.44
C PRO A 162 -8.99 10.45 19.11
N PHE A 163 -10.16 10.63 19.75
CA PHE A 163 -11.33 9.80 19.47
C PHE A 163 -11.89 10.07 18.07
N LEU A 164 -12.12 11.33 17.72
CA LEU A 164 -12.56 11.77 16.40
C LEU A 164 -11.59 11.28 15.32
N VAL A 165 -10.29 11.51 15.50
CA VAL A 165 -9.26 11.07 14.57
C VAL A 165 -9.28 9.55 14.38
N SER A 166 -9.51 8.78 15.45
CA SER A 166 -9.67 7.32 15.37
C SER A 166 -10.89 6.92 14.53
N GLN A 167 -12.06 7.58 14.74
CA GLN A 167 -13.29 7.24 14.04
C GLN A 167 -13.18 7.56 12.54
N ILE A 168 -12.73 8.77 12.23
CA ILE A 168 -12.59 9.26 10.86
C ILE A 168 -11.49 8.48 10.11
N GLY A 169 -10.33 8.29 10.74
CA GLY A 169 -9.25 7.46 10.20
C GLY A 169 -9.68 6.02 9.95
N GLY A 170 -10.57 5.46 10.79
CA GLY A 170 -11.12 4.12 10.58
C GLY A 170 -11.98 4.05 9.32
N GLY A 171 -12.82 5.06 9.10
CA GLY A 171 -13.56 5.24 7.84
C GLY A 171 -12.63 5.25 6.63
N PHE A 172 -11.55 6.04 6.70
CA PHE A 172 -10.54 6.14 5.65
C PHE A 172 -9.89 4.77 5.35
N VAL A 173 -9.42 4.07 6.40
CA VAL A 173 -8.73 2.78 6.28
C VAL A 173 -9.64 1.73 5.65
N ARG A 174 -10.89 1.61 6.13
CA ARG A 174 -11.86 0.65 5.60
C ARG A 174 -12.22 0.95 4.14
N GLY A 175 -12.44 2.22 3.79
CA GLY A 175 -12.82 2.59 2.42
C GLY A 175 -11.69 2.35 1.42
N LEU A 176 -10.45 2.68 1.80
CA LEU A 176 -9.28 2.44 0.94
C LEU A 176 -8.99 0.93 0.76
N MET A 177 -9.11 0.14 1.82
CA MET A 177 -8.93 -1.32 1.73
C MET A 177 -10.05 -2.03 0.99
N GLY A 178 -11.25 -1.45 0.94
CA GLY A 178 -12.43 -2.07 0.35
C GLY A 178 -12.99 -3.23 1.18
N ASP A 179 -14.06 -3.84 0.68
CA ASP A 179 -14.85 -4.84 1.41
C ASP A 179 -14.64 -6.30 0.92
N ASP A 180 -13.70 -6.54 -0.01
CA ASP A 180 -13.40 -7.89 -0.47
C ASP A 180 -12.74 -8.70 0.67
N PRO A 181 -13.23 -9.92 0.97
CA PRO A 181 -12.79 -10.69 2.13
C PRO A 181 -11.36 -11.24 2.00
N LEU A 182 -10.80 -11.25 0.79
CA LEU A 182 -9.48 -11.83 0.49
C LEU A 182 -8.49 -10.80 -0.05
N TYR A 183 -8.94 -9.88 -0.90
CA TYR A 183 -8.08 -8.95 -1.61
C TYR A 183 -8.25 -7.52 -1.10
N LEU A 184 -7.13 -6.89 -0.74
CA LEU A 184 -7.13 -5.45 -0.50
C LEU A 184 -7.39 -4.72 -1.82
N LYS A 185 -8.24 -3.69 -1.79
CA LYS A 185 -8.50 -2.74 -2.89
C LYS A 185 -7.45 -1.62 -2.96
N ALA A 186 -6.73 -1.34 -1.88
CA ALA A 186 -5.49 -0.57 -1.81
C ALA A 186 -4.95 -0.69 -0.38
N VAL A 187 -3.68 -0.34 -0.17
CA VAL A 187 -3.00 -0.50 1.12
C VAL A 187 -2.83 0.87 1.78
N PRO A 188 -3.62 1.22 2.82
CA PRO A 188 -3.37 2.41 3.61
C PRO A 188 -2.15 2.23 4.49
N CYS A 189 -1.45 3.34 4.75
CA CYS A 189 -0.29 3.41 5.62
C CYS A 189 -0.44 4.65 6.50
N GLY A 190 -0.78 4.42 7.76
CA GLY A 190 -0.99 5.51 8.72
C GLY A 190 0.32 6.20 9.03
N LYS A 191 0.39 7.51 8.81
CA LYS A 191 1.58 8.32 9.07
C LYS A 191 1.24 9.47 10.01
N HIS A 192 2.20 10.13 10.64
CA HIS A 192 3.58 9.70 10.88
C HIS A 192 3.66 9.22 12.33
N TYR A 193 3.88 7.92 12.50
CA TYR A 193 4.01 7.24 13.77
C TYR A 193 5.37 7.59 14.40
N LEU A 194 5.47 8.41 15.44
CA LEU A 194 4.40 9.18 16.10
C LEU A 194 4.88 10.59 16.43
N ALA A 195 3.93 11.44 16.82
CA ALA A 195 4.13 12.79 17.35
C ALA A 195 4.87 13.79 16.43
N ASN A 196 4.72 13.65 15.11
CA ASN A 196 5.27 14.57 14.11
C ASN A 196 4.42 15.85 13.96
N ASN A 197 4.20 16.59 15.06
CA ASN A 197 3.31 17.77 15.10
C ASN A 197 4.05 19.13 15.03
N THR A 198 5.25 19.17 14.48
CA THR A 198 6.05 20.39 14.32
C THR A 198 6.82 20.31 13.02
N GLU A 199 6.88 21.40 12.25
CA GLU A 199 7.70 21.45 11.03
C GLU A 199 9.11 21.99 11.30
N PHE A 200 9.32 22.72 12.40
CA PHE A 200 10.57 23.46 12.65
C PHE A 200 11.79 22.54 12.82
N ASN A 201 11.62 21.43 13.52
CA ASN A 201 12.69 20.49 13.88
C ASN A 201 12.29 19.04 13.60
N ARG A 202 11.42 18.81 12.60
CA ARG A 202 10.89 17.47 12.33
C ARG A 202 11.96 16.41 12.02
N HIS A 203 13.05 16.81 11.37
CA HIS A 203 14.12 15.88 10.96
C HIS A 203 15.09 15.50 12.08
N ASN A 204 15.27 16.35 13.09
CA ASN A 204 16.37 16.21 14.05
C ASN A 204 15.99 16.50 15.51
N GLY A 205 14.72 16.83 15.76
CA GLY A 205 14.19 17.07 17.08
C GLY A 205 13.83 15.79 17.83
N SER A 206 13.48 15.97 19.11
CA SER A 206 12.83 14.96 19.93
C SER A 206 11.52 15.55 20.48
N ALA A 207 10.42 14.80 20.37
CA ALA A 207 9.20 15.11 21.08
C ALA A 207 9.19 14.32 22.40
N ASP A 208 9.53 15.00 23.48
CA ASP A 208 9.64 14.39 24.80
C ASP A 208 8.30 14.48 25.52
N MET A 209 7.84 13.35 26.07
CA MET A 209 6.53 13.19 26.70
C MET A 209 6.55 12.04 27.71
N ASP A 210 5.62 12.06 28.66
CA ASP A 210 5.43 10.92 29.56
C ASP A 210 4.63 9.79 28.88
N ASP A 211 4.58 8.63 29.56
CA ASP A 211 3.85 7.46 29.06
C ASP A 211 2.34 7.70 28.96
N ARG A 212 1.80 8.64 29.73
CA ARG A 212 0.38 8.93 29.74
C ARG A 212 0.01 9.69 28.48
N ASP A 213 0.68 10.78 28.18
CA ASP A 213 0.48 11.56 26.95
C ASP A 213 0.72 10.68 25.71
N MET A 214 1.79 9.86 25.75
CA MET A 214 2.08 8.94 24.66
C MET A 214 0.92 7.97 24.39
N ARG A 215 0.33 7.39 25.44
CA ARG A 215 -0.72 6.36 25.31
C ARG A 215 -2.11 6.92 25.11
N GLU A 216 -2.47 7.97 25.84
CA GLU A 216 -3.81 8.55 25.85
C GLU A 216 -4.05 9.48 24.65
N TYR A 217 -3.00 10.12 24.11
CA TYR A 217 -3.13 11.08 23.01
C TYR A 217 -2.52 10.57 21.70
N TYR A 218 -1.21 10.32 21.66
CA TYR A 218 -0.49 10.07 20.40
C TYR A 218 -0.69 8.67 19.83
N LEU A 219 -0.66 7.64 20.67
CA LEU A 219 -0.84 6.25 20.26
C LEU A 219 -2.31 5.85 20.15
N ALA A 220 -3.23 6.58 20.77
CA ALA A 220 -4.64 6.20 20.84
C ALA A 220 -5.27 5.99 19.44
N PRO A 221 -5.04 6.86 18.43
CA PRO A 221 -5.54 6.62 17.08
C PRO A 221 -4.92 5.41 16.41
N TYR A 222 -3.58 5.25 16.47
CA TYR A 222 -2.91 4.09 15.88
C TYR A 222 -3.38 2.77 16.51
N LYS A 223 -3.55 2.72 17.83
CA LYS A 223 -4.10 1.56 18.53
C LYS A 223 -5.47 1.19 17.97
N ALA A 224 -6.37 2.16 17.85
CA ALA A 224 -7.71 1.92 17.33
C ALA A 224 -7.67 1.41 15.88
N LEU A 225 -6.90 2.06 15.00
CA LEU A 225 -6.82 1.68 13.59
C LEU A 225 -6.17 0.30 13.38
N ILE A 226 -5.15 -0.05 14.15
CA ILE A 226 -4.49 -1.35 14.07
C ILE A 226 -5.43 -2.45 14.59
N GLU A 227 -6.00 -2.29 15.80
CA GLU A 227 -6.80 -3.33 16.45
C GLU A 227 -8.17 -3.52 15.80
N LYS A 228 -8.86 -2.42 15.44
CA LYS A 228 -10.26 -2.46 14.98
C LYS A 228 -10.37 -2.46 13.46
N ASP A 229 -9.58 -1.62 12.80
CA ASP A 229 -9.65 -1.42 11.34
C ASP A 229 -8.58 -2.18 10.58
N ARG A 230 -7.75 -2.97 11.27
CA ARG A 230 -6.69 -3.81 10.69
C ARG A 230 -5.74 -3.01 9.78
N LEU A 231 -5.38 -1.80 10.19
CA LEU A 231 -4.43 -0.95 9.48
C LEU A 231 -3.18 -1.77 9.11
N PRO A 232 -2.85 -1.92 7.81
CA PRO A 232 -1.82 -2.86 7.39
C PRO A 232 -0.41 -2.26 7.48
N ALA A 233 -0.27 -0.94 7.53
CA ALA A 233 1.04 -0.32 7.57
C ALA A 233 1.07 0.99 8.35
N ILE A 234 2.24 1.30 8.89
CA ILE A 234 2.55 2.60 9.47
C ILE A 234 3.84 3.17 8.89
N MET A 235 3.92 4.49 8.82
CA MET A 235 5.12 5.23 8.47
C MET A 235 5.69 5.86 9.73
N THR A 236 6.96 5.62 10.04
CA THR A 236 7.60 6.25 11.20
C THR A 236 7.92 7.71 10.93
N ALA A 237 7.72 8.55 11.95
CA ALA A 237 8.14 9.94 11.94
C ALA A 237 9.66 10.07 11.78
N TYR A 238 10.07 11.23 11.27
CA TYR A 238 11.46 11.63 11.20
C TYR A 238 12.13 11.75 12.57
N SER A 239 11.46 12.43 13.50
CA SER A 239 12.02 12.84 14.79
C SER A 239 12.20 11.68 15.77
N ALA A 240 12.90 11.97 16.87
CA ALA A 240 12.96 11.12 18.03
C ALA A 240 11.76 11.30 18.98
N ILE A 241 11.53 10.30 19.84
CA ILE A 241 10.64 10.37 21.01
C ILE A 241 11.47 10.00 22.22
N ASN A 242 11.49 10.85 23.24
CA ASN A 242 12.29 10.66 24.45
C ASN A 242 13.75 10.30 24.13
N GLY A 243 14.32 10.97 23.12
CA GLY A 243 15.72 10.81 22.67
C GLY A 243 16.01 9.63 21.74
N VAL A 244 15.01 8.82 21.35
CA VAL A 244 15.20 7.68 20.42
C VAL A 244 14.48 7.94 19.10
N PRO A 245 15.18 7.95 17.93
CA PRO A 245 14.55 8.05 16.61
C PRO A 245 13.46 7.00 16.43
N VAL A 246 12.28 7.40 15.94
CA VAL A 246 11.14 6.46 15.90
C VAL A 246 11.42 5.27 14.99
N SER A 247 12.04 5.51 13.83
CA SER A 247 12.45 4.46 12.89
C SER A 247 13.39 3.42 13.51
N ALA A 248 14.17 3.79 14.52
CA ALA A 248 15.11 2.92 15.23
C ALA A 248 14.55 2.37 16.57
N SER A 249 13.38 2.82 16.99
CA SER A 249 12.81 2.47 18.29
C SER A 249 12.16 1.09 18.29
N ARG A 250 12.86 0.09 18.81
CA ARG A 250 12.30 -1.26 19.03
C ARG A 250 11.09 -1.23 19.96
N PHE A 251 11.07 -0.32 20.93
CA PHE A 251 9.92 -0.18 21.82
C PHE A 251 8.67 0.25 21.03
N LEU A 252 8.77 1.32 20.24
CA LEU A 252 7.62 1.85 19.52
C LEU A 252 7.19 0.96 18.35
N VAL A 253 8.13 0.47 17.55
CA VAL A 253 7.84 -0.23 16.30
C VAL A 253 7.56 -1.73 16.52
N ASP A 254 8.39 -2.42 17.30
CA ASP A 254 8.25 -3.88 17.53
C ASP A 254 7.36 -4.15 18.75
N THR A 255 7.60 -3.50 19.89
CA THR A 255 6.86 -3.82 21.12
C THR A 255 5.44 -3.25 21.09
N ILE A 256 5.27 -1.96 20.83
CA ILE A 256 3.94 -1.33 20.83
C ILE A 256 3.17 -1.68 19.56
N ALA A 257 3.61 -1.24 18.38
CA ALA A 257 2.80 -1.39 17.16
C ALA A 257 2.57 -2.87 16.80
N ARG A 258 3.61 -3.70 16.76
CA ARG A 258 3.48 -5.12 16.38
C ARG A 258 2.95 -6.00 17.50
N ARG A 259 3.66 -6.08 18.63
CA ARG A 259 3.33 -7.08 19.67
C ARG A 259 2.16 -6.69 20.56
N THR A 260 1.97 -5.40 20.83
CA THR A 260 0.90 -4.92 21.72
C THR A 260 -0.38 -4.68 20.93
N TYR A 261 -0.31 -3.97 19.80
CA TYR A 261 -1.51 -3.62 19.01
C TYR A 261 -1.79 -4.59 17.86
N GLY A 262 -0.83 -5.42 17.46
CA GLY A 262 -1.06 -6.47 16.47
C GLY A 262 -0.83 -6.05 15.01
N LEU A 263 0.00 -5.04 14.73
CA LEU A 263 0.33 -4.64 13.35
C LEU A 263 1.00 -5.80 12.58
N ASP A 264 0.27 -6.34 11.60
CA ASP A 264 0.69 -7.54 10.85
C ASP A 264 1.17 -7.29 9.42
N GLY A 265 1.29 -6.03 8.99
CA GLY A 265 1.92 -5.68 7.72
C GLY A 265 3.27 -4.98 7.90
N TYR A 266 3.54 -3.95 7.10
CA TYR A 266 4.88 -3.36 6.98
C TYR A 266 5.02 -2.03 7.73
N VAL A 267 6.26 -1.66 7.99
CA VAL A 267 6.65 -0.36 8.56
C VAL A 267 7.62 0.28 7.58
N THR A 268 7.41 1.56 7.27
CA THR A 268 8.33 2.35 6.44
C THR A 268 8.83 3.55 7.22
N GLY A 269 10.05 4.00 6.95
CA GLY A 269 10.44 5.36 7.34
C GLY A 269 9.72 6.39 6.48
N ASP A 270 9.49 7.59 7.03
CA ASP A 270 9.25 8.77 6.19
C ASP A 270 10.49 9.03 5.28
N CYS A 271 10.32 9.83 4.24
CA CYS A 271 11.31 10.04 3.19
C CYS A 271 12.59 10.71 3.72
N GLY A 272 13.59 9.90 4.06
CA GLY A 272 14.86 10.36 4.65
C GLY A 272 15.02 9.98 6.12
N ALA A 273 13.97 9.51 6.80
CA ALA A 273 13.96 9.24 8.24
C ALA A 273 14.90 8.10 8.71
N ILE A 274 15.50 7.34 7.79
CA ILE A 274 16.53 6.34 8.11
C ILE A 274 17.93 6.98 8.11
N SER A 275 18.11 8.05 7.34
CA SER A 275 19.37 8.79 7.22
C SER A 275 19.48 9.92 8.24
N ASP A 276 18.34 10.52 8.61
CA ASP A 276 18.22 11.54 9.65
C ASP A 276 18.61 11.01 11.04
#